data_AF-A0A1A0MMS8-F1
#
_entry.id   AF-A0A1A0MMS8-F1
#
_cell.length_a   1.000
_cell.length_b   1.000
_cell.length_c   1.000
_cell.angle_alpha   90.00
_cell.angle_beta   90.00
_cell.angle_gamma   90.00
#
_symmetry.space_group_name_H-M   'P 1'
#
loop_
_entity.id
_entity.type
_entity.pdbx_description
1 polymer ?
#
loop_
_entity_poly.entity_id
_entity_poly.type
_entity_poly.pdbx_seq_one_letter_code
_entity_poly.pdbx_strand_id
1 'polypeptide(L)'
;MLAAGGALKNCLKHRRLALHVTVPAMMVAVLGLAMSPVSQAAGAAAQLAVTSTWQTGFIARFAIINSSMVPLTDWRLEFDLPVGESVSHTWSSTVTRFGTHYVLTPANWNRIIAPGGSATGGMRGVLSGTYSPPTNCLLNGQYPCS
;
A
#
# COMPACT_ATOMS: atom_id res chain seq x y z
N MET A 1 3.51 -70.51 -57.96
CA MET A 1 4.85 -70.89 -58.45
C MET A 1 5.56 -69.63 -58.90
N LEU A 2 6.81 -69.42 -58.49
CA LEU A 2 7.63 -68.25 -58.82
C LEU A 2 7.70 -67.96 -60.33
N ALA A 3 7.68 -66.67 -60.69
CA ALA A 3 8.55 -66.01 -61.69
C ALA A 3 8.08 -64.54 -61.79
N ALA A 4 8.86 -63.53 -61.40
CA ALA A 4 10.08 -62.97 -62.01
C ALA A 4 9.82 -62.16 -63.31
N GLY A 5 10.35 -60.93 -63.32
CA GLY A 5 10.37 -59.98 -64.44
C GLY A 5 9.48 -58.77 -64.17
N GLY A 6 9.92 -57.51 -64.28
CA GLY A 6 11.17 -56.88 -64.68
C GLY A 6 10.92 -55.37 -64.62
N ALA A 7 11.89 -54.61 -64.11
CA ALA A 7 11.80 -53.16 -63.95
C ALA A 7 11.86 -52.43 -65.30
N LEU A 8 11.11 -51.33 -65.47
CA LEU A 8 11.37 -50.37 -66.53
C LEU A 8 10.81 -48.96 -66.24
N LYS A 9 11.76 -48.00 -66.24
CA LYS A 9 11.69 -46.62 -66.77
C LYS A 9 11.03 -45.49 -65.97
N ASN A 10 11.94 -44.60 -65.54
CA ASN A 10 11.78 -43.18 -65.22
C ASN A 10 10.88 -42.39 -66.17
N CYS A 11 10.14 -41.42 -65.62
CA CYS A 11 9.97 -40.11 -66.25
C CYS A 11 9.65 -39.04 -65.18
N LEU A 12 10.68 -38.37 -64.67
CA LEU A 12 10.55 -37.20 -63.83
C LEU A 12 10.27 -35.98 -64.70
N LYS A 13 9.04 -35.44 -64.68
CA LYS A 13 8.78 -34.04 -65.02
C LYS A 13 7.41 -33.57 -64.54
N HIS A 14 7.27 -33.24 -63.25
CA HIS A 14 6.12 -32.47 -62.79
C HIS A 14 6.55 -31.16 -62.15
N ARG A 15 6.42 -30.11 -62.96
CA ARG A 15 6.57 -28.70 -62.65
C ARG A 15 5.58 -28.36 -61.52
N ARG A 16 6.13 -27.89 -60.41
CA ARG A 16 5.43 -27.54 -59.17
C ARG A 16 4.46 -26.37 -59.41
N LEU A 17 3.21 -26.53 -58.98
CA LEU A 17 2.27 -25.43 -58.77
C LEU A 17 1.91 -25.41 -57.28
N ALA A 18 1.97 -24.20 -56.73
CA ALA A 18 1.95 -23.87 -55.33
C ALA A 18 0.64 -24.23 -54.63
N LEU A 19 0.74 -24.71 -53.40
CA LEU A 19 -0.04 -24.21 -52.27
C LEU A 19 0.56 -24.82 -51.00
N HIS A 20 0.85 -24.01 -49.97
CA HIS A 20 0.48 -24.24 -48.57
C HIS A 20 1.23 -23.28 -47.63
N VAL A 21 0.42 -22.38 -47.06
CA VAL A 21 0.40 -21.96 -45.64
C VAL A 21 1.70 -21.46 -45.02
N THR A 22 1.78 -20.15 -44.78
CA THR A 22 2.44 -19.62 -43.58
C THR A 22 1.59 -18.48 -42.99
N VAL A 23 0.98 -18.75 -41.84
CA VAL A 23 0.46 -17.70 -40.94
C VAL A 23 1.64 -17.23 -40.11
N PRO A 24 2.02 -15.93 -40.10
CA PRO A 24 3.09 -15.47 -39.23
C PRO A 24 2.52 -15.26 -37.83
N ALA A 25 2.74 -16.22 -36.94
CA ALA A 25 2.62 -16.00 -35.51
C ALA A 25 3.89 -15.27 -35.03
N MET A 26 3.83 -13.95 -34.91
CA MET A 26 4.86 -13.20 -34.18
C MET A 26 4.17 -12.47 -33.03
N MET A 27 4.21 -13.13 -31.87
CA MET A 27 3.83 -12.57 -30.58
C MET A 27 4.57 -11.26 -30.34
N VAL A 28 3.83 -10.18 -30.09
CA VAL A 28 4.37 -8.98 -29.45
C VAL A 28 4.56 -9.34 -27.98
N ALA A 29 5.81 -9.59 -27.56
CA ALA A 29 6.16 -9.70 -26.16
C ALA A 29 6.10 -8.28 -25.54
N VAL A 30 4.94 -7.91 -25.03
CA VAL A 30 4.81 -6.73 -24.16
C VAL A 30 5.54 -7.07 -22.86
N LEU A 31 6.68 -6.42 -22.64
CA LEU A 31 7.39 -6.45 -21.36
C LEU A 31 6.53 -5.71 -20.32
N GLY A 32 5.53 -6.41 -19.77
CA GLY A 32 4.75 -5.91 -18.65
C GLY A 32 5.64 -5.85 -17.43
N LEU A 33 6.03 -4.65 -17.01
CA LEU A 33 6.47 -4.42 -15.63
C LEU A 33 5.28 -4.74 -14.74
N ALA A 34 5.24 -5.98 -14.23
CA ALA A 34 4.31 -6.37 -13.20
C ALA A 34 4.65 -5.57 -11.94
N MET A 35 4.00 -4.41 -11.77
CA MET A 35 3.85 -3.80 -10.46
C MET A 35 3.14 -4.83 -9.60
N SER A 36 3.90 -5.54 -8.77
CA SER A 36 3.32 -6.48 -7.80
C SER A 36 2.38 -5.65 -6.92
N PRO A 37 1.11 -6.05 -6.71
CA PRO A 37 0.34 -5.42 -5.66
C PRO A 37 1.13 -5.63 -4.37
N VAL A 38 1.46 -4.54 -3.66
CA VAL A 38 1.91 -4.63 -2.28
C VAL A 38 0.75 -5.31 -1.54
N SER A 39 0.89 -6.60 -1.30
CA SER A 39 0.03 -7.33 -0.40
C SER A 39 0.31 -6.70 0.97
N GLN A 40 -0.58 -5.82 1.41
CA GLN A 40 -0.60 -5.41 2.80
C GLN A 40 -0.97 -6.67 3.58
N ALA A 41 0.05 -7.40 4.04
CA ALA A 41 -0.13 -8.48 4.99
C ALA A 41 -1.01 -7.95 6.14
N ALA A 42 -1.88 -8.82 6.69
CA ALA A 42 -2.70 -8.49 7.85
C ALA A 42 -1.83 -7.85 8.95
N GLY A 43 -1.86 -6.52 8.99
CA GLY A 43 -0.85 -5.70 9.62
C GLY A 43 -1.50 -4.62 10.46
N ALA A 44 -0.68 -3.73 11.01
CA ALA A 44 -1.20 -2.60 11.75
C ALA A 44 -1.78 -1.55 10.78
N ALA A 45 -2.87 -0.92 11.18
CA ALA A 45 -3.48 0.19 10.45
C ALA A 45 -3.66 1.38 11.39
N ALA A 46 -3.59 2.59 10.85
CA ALA A 46 -3.86 3.81 11.59
C ALA A 46 -4.84 4.71 10.84
N GLN A 47 -5.64 5.45 11.61
CA GLN A 47 -6.49 6.53 11.16
C GLN A 47 -6.14 7.78 11.97
N LEU A 48 -6.11 8.92 11.31
CA LEU A 48 -5.99 10.23 11.94
C LEU A 48 -6.96 11.20 11.26
N ALA A 49 -8.01 11.59 11.97
CA ALA A 49 -9.07 12.40 11.40
C ALA A 49 -9.41 13.58 12.30
N VAL A 50 -9.62 14.75 11.71
CA VAL A 50 -10.20 15.89 12.43
C VAL A 50 -11.70 15.77 12.49
N THR A 51 -12.21 15.90 13.71
CA THR A 51 -13.62 15.68 14.07
C THR A 51 -14.36 16.98 14.39
N SER A 52 -13.63 18.05 14.67
CA SER A 52 -14.19 19.38 14.90
C SER A 52 -13.13 20.44 14.65
N THR A 53 -13.55 21.57 14.09
CA THR A 53 -12.72 22.76 13.84
C THR A 53 -13.49 24.01 14.20
N TRP A 54 -12.81 25.00 14.76
CA TRP A 54 -13.33 26.34 14.99
C TRP A 54 -12.22 27.37 14.70
N GLN A 55 -12.52 28.64 14.90
CA GLN A 55 -11.67 29.77 14.48
C GLN A 55 -10.24 29.73 15.01
N THR A 56 -9.99 29.08 16.14
CA THR A 56 -8.70 29.09 16.83
C THR A 56 -8.18 27.69 17.19
N GLY A 57 -8.85 26.63 16.73
CA GLY A 57 -8.41 25.28 17.07
C GLY A 57 -9.21 24.17 16.43
N PHE A 58 -8.79 22.94 16.73
CA PHE A 58 -9.39 21.72 16.21
C PHE A 58 -9.28 20.57 17.21
N ILE A 59 -10.10 19.55 17.00
CA ILE A 59 -9.98 18.25 17.66
C ILE A 59 -9.71 17.18 16.61
N ALA A 60 -8.58 16.49 16.72
CA ALA A 60 -8.28 15.29 15.93
C ALA A 60 -8.39 14.04 16.80
N ARG A 61 -8.83 12.94 16.19
CA ARG A 61 -8.86 11.61 16.79
C ARG A 61 -8.01 10.66 15.98
N PHE A 62 -7.35 9.75 16.69
CA PHE A 62 -6.64 8.65 16.07
C PHE A 62 -7.19 7.30 16.52
N ALA A 63 -7.06 6.31 15.65
CA ALA A 63 -7.30 4.91 15.94
C ALA A 63 -6.16 4.08 15.34
N ILE A 64 -5.58 3.19 16.14
CA ILE A 64 -4.55 2.24 15.73
C ILE A 64 -5.15 0.85 15.91
N ILE A 65 -5.17 0.06 14.85
CA ILE A 65 -5.78 -1.26 14.82
C ILE A 65 -4.66 -2.27 14.55
N ASN A 66 -4.59 -3.32 15.37
CA ASN A 66 -3.68 -4.44 15.14
C ASN A 66 -4.46 -5.59 14.51
N SER A 67 -4.41 -5.71 13.18
CA SER A 67 -5.07 -6.81 12.47
C SER A 67 -4.19 -8.06 12.36
N SER A 68 -3.01 -8.06 12.97
CA SER A 68 -2.07 -9.19 12.94
C SER A 68 -2.31 -10.18 14.09
N MET A 69 -1.62 -11.32 14.05
CA MET A 69 -1.61 -12.32 15.13
C MET A 69 -0.54 -12.04 16.21
N VAL A 70 0.25 -10.98 16.07
CA VAL A 70 1.32 -10.61 17.00
C VAL A 70 0.95 -9.33 17.74
N PRO A 71 1.17 -9.21 19.07
CA PRO A 71 0.93 -7.95 19.77
C PRO A 71 1.73 -6.78 19.18
N LEU A 72 1.06 -5.65 18.94
CA LEU A 72 1.72 -4.41 18.56
C LEU A 72 2.11 -3.65 19.82
N THR A 73 3.42 -3.43 20.01
CA THR A 73 3.98 -2.77 21.19
C THR A 73 4.62 -1.45 20.83
N ASP A 74 4.59 -0.49 21.76
CA ASP A 74 5.29 0.79 21.65
C ASP A 74 5.06 1.51 20.32
N TRP A 75 3.80 1.57 19.91
CA TRP A 75 3.41 2.18 18.64
C TRP A 75 3.81 3.66 18.57
N ARG A 76 4.09 4.14 17.36
CA ARG A 76 4.43 5.53 17.06
C ARG A 76 3.57 6.02 15.93
N LEU A 77 2.72 7.01 16.19
CA LEU A 77 1.94 7.68 15.15
C LEU A 77 2.60 9.03 14.86
N GLU A 78 3.10 9.18 13.64
CA GLU A 78 3.92 10.29 13.21
C GLU A 78 3.16 11.06 12.13
N PHE A 79 3.17 12.38 12.16
CA PHE A 79 2.52 13.24 11.16
C PHE A 79 3.10 14.65 11.19
N ASP A 80 2.85 15.42 10.14
CA ASP A 80 3.23 16.82 10.06
C ASP A 80 1.98 17.72 10.14
N LEU A 81 2.10 18.83 10.86
CA LEU A 81 1.12 19.92 10.81
C LEU A 81 1.67 21.09 10.00
N PRO A 82 0.82 21.79 9.24
CA PRO A 82 1.23 22.98 8.50
C PRO A 82 1.63 24.12 9.44
N VAL A 83 2.40 25.07 8.91
CA VAL A 83 2.72 26.31 9.64
C VAL A 83 1.42 27.03 10.00
N GLY A 84 1.33 27.52 11.24
CA GLY A 84 0.11 28.13 11.77
C GLY A 84 -0.73 27.16 12.61
N GLU A 85 -0.42 25.87 12.61
CA GLU A 85 -1.06 24.86 13.46
C GLU A 85 -0.10 24.23 14.46
N SER A 86 -0.60 23.87 15.65
CA SER A 86 0.17 23.10 16.62
C SER A 86 -0.69 22.29 17.57
N VAL A 87 -0.11 21.26 18.18
CA VAL A 87 -0.77 20.45 19.21
C VAL A 87 -0.64 21.12 20.57
N SER A 88 -1.77 21.37 21.24
CA SER A 88 -1.81 21.96 22.59
C SER A 88 -1.80 20.90 23.71
N HIS A 89 -2.56 19.81 23.56
CA HIS A 89 -2.47 18.64 24.42
C HIS A 89 -2.97 17.39 23.70
N THR A 90 -2.63 16.23 24.26
CA THR A 90 -3.10 14.92 23.80
C THR A 90 -3.72 14.12 24.94
N TRP A 91 -4.57 13.15 24.60
CA TRP A 91 -5.06 12.13 25.54
C TRP A 91 -4.87 10.74 24.94
N SER A 92 -4.81 9.73 25.82
CA SER A 92 -4.44 8.35 25.47
C SER A 92 -3.10 8.23 24.72
N SER A 93 -2.25 9.25 24.82
CA SER A 93 -0.95 9.35 24.15
C SER A 93 -0.12 10.47 24.77
N THR A 94 1.19 10.40 24.60
CA THR A 94 2.12 11.50 24.82
C THR A 94 2.61 12.03 23.48
N VAL A 95 2.92 13.33 23.40
CA VAL A 95 3.36 13.98 22.16
C VAL A 95 4.78 14.52 22.29
N THR A 96 5.60 14.30 21.27
CA THR A 96 6.87 14.99 21.06
C THR A 96 6.81 15.76 19.74
N ARG A 97 7.44 16.93 19.68
CA ARG A 97 7.41 17.82 18.52
C ARG A 97 8.82 18.20 18.07
N PHE A 98 9.04 18.16 16.76
CA PHE A 98 10.25 18.62 16.09
C PHE A 98 9.87 19.55 14.93
N GLY A 99 9.83 20.87 15.18
CA GLY A 99 9.35 21.82 14.17
C GLY A 99 7.88 21.59 13.82
N THR A 100 7.57 21.21 12.59
CA THR A 100 6.22 20.86 12.13
C THR A 100 5.90 19.37 12.29
N HIS A 101 6.88 18.55 12.65
CA HIS A 101 6.74 17.11 12.81
C HIS A 101 6.32 16.73 14.23
N TYR A 102 5.34 15.83 14.35
CA TYR A 102 4.77 15.36 15.61
C TYR A 102 4.83 13.85 15.69
N VAL A 103 5.20 13.35 16.87
CA VAL A 103 5.24 11.92 17.19
C VAL A 103 4.37 11.68 18.42
N LEU A 104 3.30 10.90 18.25
CA LEU A 104 2.49 10.38 19.34
C LEU A 104 2.97 8.99 19.73
N THR A 105 3.13 8.77 21.03
CA THR A 105 3.48 7.48 21.63
C THR A 105 2.43 7.07 22.66
N PRO A 106 2.30 5.77 22.99
CA PRO A 106 1.28 5.28 23.88
C PRO A 106 1.34 5.89 25.28
N ALA A 107 0.16 5.99 25.89
CA ALA A 107 0.05 6.03 27.34
C ALA A 107 0.34 4.64 27.94
N ASN A 108 0.62 4.58 29.24
CA ASN A 108 1.02 3.32 29.88
C ASN A 108 -0.01 2.19 29.70
N TRP A 109 -1.31 2.51 29.70
CA TRP A 109 -2.39 1.52 29.60
C TRP A 109 -2.67 1.02 28.18
N ASN A 110 -2.19 1.68 27.14
CA ASN A 110 -2.42 1.29 25.73
C ASN A 110 -1.11 1.06 24.96
N ARG A 111 -0.03 0.77 25.69
CA ARG A 111 1.29 0.48 25.14
C ARG A 111 1.33 -0.82 24.31
N ILE A 112 0.49 -1.79 24.67
CA ILE A 112 0.38 -3.08 23.98
C ILE A 112 -1.03 -3.21 23.41
N ILE A 113 -1.13 -3.43 22.10
CA ILE A 113 -2.38 -3.72 21.41
C ILE A 113 -2.36 -5.19 21.01
N ALA A 114 -3.20 -5.99 21.68
CA ALA A 114 -3.35 -7.42 21.38
C ALA A 114 -3.80 -7.66 19.93
N PRO A 115 -3.61 -8.87 19.38
CA PRO A 115 -4.20 -9.28 18.11
C PRO A 115 -5.70 -8.95 18.02
N GLY A 116 -6.12 -8.30 16.94
CA GLY A 116 -7.50 -7.82 16.74
C GLY A 116 -7.90 -6.61 17.60
N GLY A 117 -7.01 -6.12 18.47
CA GLY A 117 -7.26 -4.99 19.36
C GLY A 117 -7.07 -3.63 18.70
N SER A 118 -7.40 -2.57 19.44
CA SER A 118 -7.12 -1.20 19.03
C SER A 118 -6.72 -0.29 20.19
N ALA A 119 -5.98 0.77 19.85
CA ALA A 119 -5.75 1.93 20.73
C ALA A 119 -6.36 3.17 20.08
N THR A 120 -7.12 3.93 20.85
CA THR A 120 -7.76 5.16 20.38
C THR A 120 -7.44 6.32 21.30
N GLY A 121 -7.45 7.52 20.73
CA GLY A 121 -7.13 8.74 21.44
C GLY A 121 -7.38 9.96 20.59
N GLY A 122 -6.75 11.06 20.96
CA GLY A 122 -6.84 12.28 20.19
C GLY A 122 -6.02 13.41 20.77
N MET A 123 -6.21 14.56 20.15
CA MET A 123 -5.43 15.76 20.40
C MET A 123 -6.27 17.01 20.19
N ARG A 124 -5.98 18.01 21.01
CA ARG A 124 -6.48 19.37 20.82
C ARG A 124 -5.40 20.18 20.13
N GLY A 125 -5.71 20.67 18.94
CA GLY A 125 -4.88 21.60 18.21
C GLY A 125 -5.27 23.06 18.44
N VAL A 126 -4.31 23.95 18.23
CA VAL A 126 -4.54 25.37 18.01
C VAL A 126 -4.15 25.72 16.58
N LEU A 127 -4.86 26.65 15.97
CA LEU A 127 -4.60 27.10 14.62
C LEU A 127 -4.72 28.62 14.51
N SER A 128 -3.93 29.21 13.63
CA SER A 128 -4.04 30.59 13.19
C SER A 128 -4.28 30.61 11.68
N GLY A 129 -5.40 31.18 11.24
CA GLY A 129 -5.79 31.21 9.83
C GLY A 129 -6.73 30.06 9.46
N THR A 130 -6.56 29.51 8.26
CA THR A 130 -7.41 28.43 7.73
C THR A 130 -6.84 27.07 8.13
N TYR A 131 -7.70 26.21 8.68
CA TYR A 131 -7.33 24.83 8.99
C TYR A 131 -6.92 24.04 7.74
N SER A 132 -5.89 23.21 7.86
CA SER A 132 -5.41 22.27 6.85
C SER A 132 -5.06 20.93 7.51
N PRO A 133 -5.46 19.78 6.94
CA PRO A 133 -5.30 18.50 7.60
C PRO A 133 -3.84 18.06 7.78
N PRO A 134 -3.54 17.22 8.79
CA PRO A 134 -2.22 16.61 8.96
C PRO A 134 -1.78 15.87 7.71
N THR A 135 -0.48 15.96 7.40
CA THR A 135 0.14 15.26 6.26
C THR A 135 1.18 14.25 6.72
N ASN A 136 1.66 13.40 5.82
CA ASN A 136 2.72 12.40 6.09
C ASN A 136 2.43 11.52 7.31
N CYS A 137 1.15 11.18 7.52
CA CYS A 137 0.75 10.37 8.65
C CYS A 137 1.20 8.91 8.47
N LEU A 138 2.05 8.43 9.38
CA LEU A 138 2.63 7.10 9.36
C LEU A 138 2.56 6.47 10.75
N LEU A 139 2.17 5.20 10.80
CA LEU A 139 2.31 4.35 11.97
C LEU A 139 3.62 3.55 11.86
N ASN A 140 4.46 3.65 12.88
CA ASN A 140 5.78 3.03 13.01
C ASN A 140 6.70 3.30 11.79
N GLY A 141 6.55 4.46 11.15
CA GLY A 141 7.29 4.82 9.93
C GLY A 141 6.99 3.95 8.70
N GLN A 142 5.97 3.08 8.76
CA GLN A 142 5.73 2.04 7.75
C GLN A 142 4.33 2.07 7.17
N TYR A 143 3.30 2.24 8.00
CA TYR A 143 1.90 2.11 7.57
C TYR A 143 1.27 3.50 7.42
N PRO A 144 0.93 3.94 6.20
CA PRO A 144 0.22 5.20 6.00
C PRO A 144 -1.12 5.21 6.71
N CYS A 145 -1.47 6.36 7.28
CA CYS A 145 -2.81 6.55 7.83
C CYS A 145 -3.83 6.67 6.70
N SER A 146 -5.03 6.15 6.96
CA SER A 146 -6.23 6.40 6.15
C SER A 146 -7.05 7.58 6.69
#